data_AF-A0A412PKN1-F1
#
_entry.id   AF-A0A412PKN1-F1
#
_cell.length_a   1.000
_cell.length_b   1.000
_cell.length_c   1.000
_cell.angle_alpha   90.00
_cell.angle_beta   90.00
_cell.angle_gamma   90.00
#
_symmetry.space_group_name_H-M   'P 1'
#
loop_
_entity.id
_entity.type
_entity.pdbx_description
1 polymer ?
#
loop_
_entity_poly.entity_id
_entity_poly.type
_entity_poly.pdbx_seq_one_letter_code
_entity_poly.pdbx_strand_id
1 'polypeptide(L)'
;MDQLSIEEKVVSIVIRNRISEKTFLNHKNKKALDFLYDTLDCEIPIPYDFIAKFVYELEAVDSEEEDERLNANITLLLKHYPGENQNILESNFNKIRHNYKLSIIQKEFIEKTIKGVRADTKKISDRLTELKEVTVDIKNNINDQSETTKNLKEITDNQLESMNKIKKEVESVEEIKSSIYTDFISILGVFSAFVFLMFGGIDVVRAVIDVADDLQVISLSRLIILSSLMLVAVLTLLYCLLLWIARITGKRFGECHKPDCQNGCKHKWKHFYYRHSFYFSMIIALILVVVVTYFVKFDFK
;
A
#
# COMPACT_ATOMS: atom_id res chain seq x y z
N MET A 1 27.18 -50.49 54.64
CA MET A 1 26.16 -51.50 55.00
C MET A 1 25.44 -51.17 56.32
N ASP A 2 25.80 -50.06 56.99
CA ASP A 2 25.33 -49.75 58.35
C ASP A 2 23.97 -48.99 58.42
N GLN A 3 23.32 -48.74 57.28
CA GLN A 3 22.02 -48.06 57.21
C GLN A 3 20.87 -48.94 56.66
N LEU A 4 21.14 -50.20 56.29
CA LEU A 4 20.12 -51.11 55.76
C LEU A 4 19.49 -51.90 56.90
N SER A 5 18.17 -52.04 56.86
CA SER A 5 17.40 -53.00 57.67
C SER A 5 17.86 -54.44 57.40
N ILE A 6 17.45 -55.36 58.28
CA ILE A 6 17.83 -56.78 58.17
C ILE A 6 17.29 -57.35 56.85
N GLU A 7 16.05 -57.01 56.52
CA GLU A 7 15.32 -57.42 55.33
C GLU A 7 15.97 -56.86 54.06
N GLU A 8 16.36 -55.58 54.05
CA GLU A 8 17.06 -54.98 52.92
C GLU A 8 18.45 -55.59 52.69
N LYS A 9 19.19 -55.92 53.75
CA LYS A 9 20.49 -56.61 53.63
C LYS A 9 20.32 -57.95 52.94
N VAL A 10 19.36 -58.74 53.38
CA VAL A 10 19.06 -60.05 52.80
C VAL A 10 18.62 -59.94 51.35
N VAL A 11 17.65 -59.06 51.04
CA VAL A 11 17.20 -58.83 49.67
C VAL A 11 18.37 -58.35 48.79
N SER A 12 19.23 -57.46 49.30
CA SER A 12 20.40 -57.00 48.55
C SER A 12 21.37 -58.12 48.20
N ILE A 13 21.52 -59.14 49.05
CA ILE A 13 22.37 -60.31 48.74
C ILE A 13 21.78 -61.09 47.57
N VAL A 14 20.45 -61.23 47.54
CA VAL A 14 19.73 -61.98 46.50
C VAL A 14 19.76 -61.26 45.15
N ILE A 15 19.56 -59.94 45.14
CA ILE A 15 19.35 -59.16 43.90
C ILE A 15 20.60 -58.44 43.37
N ARG A 16 21.69 -58.29 44.15
CA ARG A 16 22.79 -57.38 43.74
C ARG A 16 23.78 -58.00 42.77
N ASN A 17 24.21 -59.25 42.97
CA ASN A 17 25.24 -59.88 42.15
C ASN A 17 24.83 -61.29 41.72
N ARG A 18 25.36 -61.75 40.57
CA ARG A 18 25.22 -63.15 40.18
C ARG A 18 25.98 -64.05 41.16
N ILE A 19 25.28 -64.99 41.76
CA ILE A 19 25.82 -65.95 42.70
C ILE A 19 26.40 -67.10 41.88
N SER A 20 27.72 -67.29 41.92
CA SER A 20 28.36 -68.48 41.33
C SER A 20 28.45 -69.60 42.37
N GLU A 21 28.29 -70.85 41.95
CA GLU A 21 28.38 -72.02 42.85
C GLU A 21 29.75 -72.10 43.55
N LYS A 22 30.84 -71.67 42.88
CA LYS A 22 32.19 -71.56 43.48
C LYS A 22 32.29 -70.47 44.55
N THR A 23 31.64 -69.32 44.34
CA THR A 23 31.60 -68.23 45.32
C THR A 23 30.71 -68.61 46.50
N PHE A 24 29.62 -69.31 46.22
CA PHE A 24 28.62 -69.74 47.17
C PHE A 24 29.13 -70.81 48.15
N LEU A 25 29.88 -71.81 47.66
CA LEU A 25 30.45 -72.90 48.47
C LEU A 25 31.74 -72.49 49.23
N ASN A 26 32.16 -71.23 49.17
CA ASN A 26 33.34 -70.75 49.87
C ASN A 26 33.06 -70.64 51.38
N HIS A 27 33.89 -71.28 52.21
CA HIS A 27 33.78 -71.26 53.68
C HIS A 27 33.78 -69.83 54.26
N LYS A 28 34.36 -68.84 53.56
CA LYS A 28 34.33 -67.42 53.98
C LYS A 28 32.93 -66.80 53.92
N ASN A 29 32.03 -67.35 53.10
CA ASN A 29 30.67 -66.83 52.88
C ASN A 29 29.62 -67.54 53.73
N LYS A 30 29.97 -68.64 54.42
CA LYS A 30 29.05 -69.45 55.22
C LYS A 30 28.22 -68.62 56.21
N LYS A 31 28.85 -67.70 56.96
CA LYS A 31 28.14 -66.81 57.90
C LYS A 31 27.08 -65.93 57.23
N ALA A 32 27.31 -65.49 56.00
CA ALA A 32 26.37 -64.66 55.26
C ALA A 32 25.20 -65.49 54.70
N LEU A 33 25.46 -66.75 54.31
CA LEU A 33 24.41 -67.70 53.94
C LEU A 33 23.56 -68.09 55.14
N ASP A 34 24.17 -68.42 56.27
CA ASP A 34 23.46 -68.78 57.49
C ASP A 34 22.53 -67.62 57.90
N PHE A 35 23.05 -66.38 57.91
CA PHE A 35 22.24 -65.18 58.14
C PHE A 35 21.07 -65.00 57.16
N LEU A 36 21.29 -65.30 55.87
CA LEU A 36 20.26 -65.19 54.84
C LEU A 36 19.15 -66.23 55.05
N TYR A 37 19.51 -67.49 55.31
CA TYR A 37 18.54 -68.55 55.56
C TYR A 37 17.80 -68.33 56.88
N ASP A 38 18.51 -68.03 57.97
CA ASP A 38 17.90 -67.75 59.28
C ASP A 38 16.84 -66.63 59.19
N THR A 39 17.06 -65.64 58.32
CA THR A 39 16.12 -64.54 58.11
C THR A 39 14.96 -64.91 57.17
N LEU A 40 15.21 -65.65 56.09
CA LEU A 40 14.19 -65.98 55.08
C LEU A 40 13.37 -67.23 55.42
N ASP A 41 13.78 -68.00 56.42
CA ASP A 41 13.11 -69.20 56.91
C ASP A 41 11.86 -68.90 57.76
N CYS A 42 11.64 -67.62 58.04
CA CYS A 42 10.43 -67.10 58.67
C CYS A 42 9.72 -66.16 57.69
N GLU A 43 8.42 -65.93 57.89
CA GLU A 43 7.70 -64.94 57.07
C GLU A 43 8.19 -63.53 57.41
N ILE A 44 8.72 -62.82 56.39
CA ILE A 44 9.26 -61.47 56.55
C ILE A 44 8.52 -60.46 55.67
N PRO A 45 8.44 -59.19 56.10
CA PRO A 45 8.00 -58.11 55.22
C PRO A 45 9.08 -57.84 54.17
N ILE A 46 8.74 -57.97 52.89
CA ILE A 46 9.68 -57.69 51.81
C ILE A 46 9.77 -56.18 51.57
N PRO A 47 10.98 -55.58 51.56
CA PRO A 47 11.18 -54.15 51.32
C PRO A 47 11.04 -53.81 49.82
N TYR A 48 9.80 -53.63 49.37
CA TYR A 48 9.48 -53.34 47.96
C TYR A 48 10.00 -52.00 47.47
N ASP A 49 10.04 -51.00 48.34
CA ASP A 49 10.63 -49.68 48.09
C ASP A 49 12.14 -49.75 47.82
N PHE A 50 12.86 -50.58 48.59
CA PHE A 50 14.27 -50.85 48.34
C PHE A 50 14.50 -51.54 46.99
N ILE A 51 13.69 -52.56 46.67
CA ILE A 51 13.76 -53.29 45.39
C ILE A 51 13.52 -52.33 44.22
N ALA A 52 12.45 -51.55 44.28
CA ALA A 52 12.14 -50.56 43.26
C ALA A 52 13.30 -49.57 43.11
N LYS A 53 13.77 -48.95 44.19
CA LYS A 53 14.87 -47.98 44.13
C LYS A 53 16.14 -48.58 43.51
N PHE A 54 16.50 -49.80 43.91
CA PHE A 54 17.62 -50.52 43.32
C PHE A 54 17.46 -50.68 41.80
N VAL A 55 16.29 -51.13 41.33
CA VAL A 55 16.04 -51.32 39.89
C VAL A 55 16.12 -50.00 39.12
N TYR A 56 15.60 -48.90 39.67
CA TYR A 56 15.66 -47.59 39.01
C TYR A 56 17.09 -47.03 38.93
N GLU A 57 17.94 -47.33 39.93
CA GLU A 57 19.35 -46.92 39.96
C GLU A 57 20.27 -47.73 39.03
N LEU A 58 19.87 -48.92 38.57
CA LEU A 58 20.64 -49.70 37.60
C LEU A 58 20.82 -48.92 36.28
N GLU A 59 22.03 -48.92 35.72
CA GLU A 59 22.22 -48.47 34.33
C GLU A 59 21.58 -49.49 33.37
N ALA A 60 21.14 -49.02 32.19
CA ALA A 60 20.55 -49.77 31.09
C ALA A 60 20.12 -51.22 31.42
N VAL A 61 18.86 -51.39 31.81
CA VAL A 61 18.31 -52.68 32.25
C VAL A 61 17.87 -53.50 31.05
N ASP A 62 18.55 -54.60 30.76
CA ASP A 62 17.98 -55.67 29.96
C ASP A 62 17.07 -56.51 30.87
N SER A 63 15.77 -56.47 30.61
CA SER A 63 14.78 -57.13 31.46
C SER A 63 14.90 -58.65 31.46
N GLU A 64 15.38 -59.24 30.36
CA GLU A 64 15.54 -60.69 30.25
C GLU A 64 16.79 -61.15 31.00
N GLU A 65 17.91 -60.44 30.82
CA GLU A 65 19.17 -60.75 31.52
C GLU A 65 19.02 -60.65 33.05
N GLU A 66 18.31 -59.62 33.52
CA GLU A 66 18.11 -59.37 34.94
C GLU A 66 17.15 -60.39 35.59
N ASP A 67 16.09 -60.82 34.89
CA ASP A 67 15.19 -61.88 35.37
C ASP A 67 15.90 -63.24 35.39
N GLU A 68 16.68 -63.56 34.36
CA GLU A 68 17.50 -64.79 34.32
C GLU A 68 18.51 -64.84 35.47
N ARG A 69 19.20 -63.72 35.73
CA ARG A 69 20.18 -63.60 36.82
C ARG A 69 19.54 -63.85 38.18
N LEU A 70 18.39 -63.23 38.46
CA LEU A 70 17.69 -63.41 39.73
C LEU A 70 17.16 -64.85 39.89
N ASN A 71 16.61 -65.43 38.83
CA ASN A 71 16.13 -66.81 38.84
C ASN A 71 17.27 -67.81 39.08
N ALA A 72 18.45 -67.59 38.49
CA ALA A 72 19.63 -68.39 38.75
C ALA A 72 20.08 -68.31 40.22
N ASN A 73 20.08 -67.11 40.81
CA ASN A 73 20.41 -66.90 42.22
C ASN A 73 19.45 -67.66 43.14
N ILE A 74 18.13 -67.49 42.94
CA ILE A 74 17.09 -68.13 43.75
C ILE A 74 17.17 -69.65 43.63
N THR A 75 17.35 -70.18 42.42
CA THR A 75 17.46 -71.64 42.19
C THR A 75 18.65 -72.23 42.94
N LEU A 76 19.78 -71.54 42.93
CA LEU A 76 21.01 -71.98 43.60
C LEU A 76 20.87 -71.95 45.13
N LEU A 77 20.21 -70.92 45.67
CA LEU A 77 19.88 -70.78 47.09
C LEU A 77 18.93 -71.89 47.56
N LEU A 78 17.86 -72.16 46.81
CA LEU A 78 16.92 -73.24 47.14
C LEU A 78 17.57 -74.63 47.10
N LYS A 79 18.46 -74.89 46.13
CA LYS A 79 19.15 -76.19 45.98
C LYS A 79 20.00 -76.58 47.19
N HIS A 80 20.56 -75.60 47.89
CA HIS A 80 21.51 -75.82 49.00
C HIS A 80 20.94 -75.41 50.36
N TYR A 81 19.63 -75.26 50.44
CA TYR A 81 18.95 -74.91 51.66
C TYR A 81 19.00 -76.08 52.67
N PRO A 82 19.52 -75.89 53.89
CA PRO A 82 19.69 -76.97 54.87
C PRO A 82 18.50 -77.13 55.85
N GLY A 83 17.52 -76.24 55.84
CA GLY A 83 16.45 -76.18 56.85
C GLY A 83 15.16 -76.91 56.47
N GLU A 84 14.21 -76.94 57.41
CA GLU A 84 12.92 -77.66 57.25
C GLU A 84 11.80 -76.76 56.67
N ASN A 85 11.99 -75.43 56.63
CA ASN A 85 10.97 -74.44 56.25
C ASN A 85 11.02 -74.05 54.77
N GLN A 86 11.33 -74.99 53.87
CA GLN A 86 11.56 -74.72 52.45
C GLN A 86 10.38 -73.99 51.77
N ASN A 87 9.14 -74.29 52.18
CA ASN A 87 7.93 -73.63 51.66
C ASN A 87 7.88 -72.13 51.97
N ILE A 88 8.35 -71.71 53.15
CA ILE A 88 8.36 -70.30 53.58
C ILE A 88 9.46 -69.56 52.82
N LEU A 89 10.65 -70.16 52.73
CA LEU A 89 11.78 -69.64 51.97
C LEU A 89 11.41 -69.42 50.49
N GLU A 90 10.78 -70.41 49.86
CA GLU A 90 10.31 -70.32 48.48
C GLU A 90 9.26 -69.21 48.31
N SER A 91 8.32 -69.09 49.25
CA SER A 91 7.33 -68.00 49.25
C SER A 91 7.99 -66.61 49.32
N ASN A 92 8.97 -66.43 50.21
CA ASN A 92 9.71 -65.17 50.33
C ASN A 92 10.52 -64.85 49.07
N PHE A 93 11.21 -65.83 48.47
CA PHE A 93 11.89 -65.63 47.19
C PHE A 93 10.93 -65.29 46.05
N ASN A 94 9.75 -65.90 46.03
CA ASN A 94 8.71 -65.59 45.05
C ASN A 94 8.21 -64.13 45.19
N LYS A 95 8.01 -63.65 46.43
CA LYS A 95 7.65 -62.25 46.70
C LYS A 95 8.73 -61.28 46.21
N ILE A 96 10.01 -61.58 46.49
CA ILE A 96 11.16 -60.77 46.02
C ILE A 96 11.20 -60.75 44.49
N ARG A 97 11.14 -61.93 43.85
CA ARG A 97 11.16 -62.08 42.40
C ARG A 97 10.04 -61.33 41.71
N HIS A 98 8.82 -61.48 42.19
CA HIS A 98 7.66 -60.82 41.60
C HIS A 98 7.81 -59.29 41.65
N ASN A 99 8.21 -58.75 42.80
CA ASN A 99 8.39 -57.31 42.97
C ASN A 99 9.58 -56.75 42.15
N TYR A 100 10.68 -57.50 42.07
CA TYR A 100 11.83 -57.15 41.23
C TYR A 100 11.45 -57.08 39.75
N LYS A 101 10.79 -58.13 39.24
CA LYS A 101 10.32 -58.19 37.85
C LYS A 101 9.32 -57.07 37.53
N LEU A 102 8.37 -56.81 38.44
CA LEU A 102 7.42 -55.71 38.27
C LEU A 102 8.13 -54.36 38.17
N SER A 103 9.13 -54.12 39.03
CA SER A 103 9.90 -52.87 39.03
C SER A 103 10.69 -52.68 37.73
N ILE A 104 11.24 -53.76 37.16
CA ILE A 104 11.94 -53.75 35.86
C ILE A 104 10.99 -53.34 34.75
N ILE A 105 9.83 -54.01 34.66
CA ILE A 105 8.83 -53.72 33.62
C ILE A 105 8.36 -52.26 33.74
N GLN A 106 8.09 -51.79 34.96
CA GLN A 106 7.69 -50.39 35.19
C GLN A 106 8.75 -49.39 34.71
N LYS A 107 10.02 -49.64 35.01
CA LYS A 107 11.13 -48.80 34.54
C LYS A 107 11.17 -48.73 33.02
N GLU A 108 11.04 -49.86 32.33
CA GLU A 108 11.05 -49.92 30.86
C GLU A 108 9.94 -49.06 30.23
N PHE A 109 8.70 -49.18 30.73
CA PHE A 109 7.58 -48.38 30.26
C PHE A 109 7.81 -46.87 30.48
N ILE A 110 8.35 -46.50 31.63
CA ILE A 110 8.66 -45.10 31.97
C ILE A 110 9.76 -44.56 31.06
N GLU A 111 10.85 -45.30 30.86
CA GLU A 111 11.94 -44.91 29.97
C GLU A 111 11.47 -44.74 28.52
N LYS A 112 10.65 -45.66 28.02
CA LYS A 112 10.04 -45.57 26.69
C LYS A 112 9.18 -44.31 26.55
N THR A 113 8.37 -44.03 27.57
CA THR A 113 7.51 -42.83 27.62
C THR A 113 8.35 -41.55 27.63
N ILE A 114 9.39 -41.50 28.46
CA ILE A 114 10.31 -40.35 28.54
C ILE A 114 11.05 -40.14 27.21
N LYS A 115 11.50 -41.20 26.54
CA LYS A 115 12.11 -41.12 25.20
C LYS A 115 11.13 -40.52 24.18
N GLY A 116 9.87 -40.97 24.19
CA GLY A 116 8.80 -40.40 23.36
C GLY A 116 8.59 -38.90 23.63
N VAL A 117 8.40 -38.53 24.90
CA VAL A 117 8.22 -37.13 25.32
C VAL A 117 9.42 -36.26 24.92
N ARG A 118 10.65 -36.75 25.06
CA ARG A 118 11.86 -36.03 24.65
C ARG A 118 11.90 -35.82 23.13
N ALA A 119 11.54 -36.85 22.35
CA ALA A 119 11.48 -36.74 20.90
C ALA A 119 10.42 -35.72 20.45
N ASP A 120 9.24 -35.73 21.08
CA ASP A 120 8.18 -34.77 20.78
C ASP A 120 8.55 -33.34 21.20
N THR A 121 9.17 -33.19 22.38
CA THR A 121 9.69 -31.89 22.85
C THR A 121 10.73 -31.32 21.88
N LYS A 122 11.62 -32.17 21.36
CA LYS A 122 12.61 -31.77 20.36
C LYS A 122 11.93 -31.29 19.06
N LYS A 123 10.97 -32.06 18.54
CA LYS A 123 10.19 -31.65 17.35
C LYS A 123 9.45 -30.33 17.56
N ILE A 124 8.89 -30.10 18.75
CA ILE A 124 8.24 -28.84 19.10
C ILE A 124 9.25 -27.68 19.10
N SER A 125 10.43 -27.88 19.69
CA SER A 125 11.50 -26.88 19.70
C SER A 125 11.98 -26.53 18.30
N ASP A 126 12.15 -27.53 17.44
CA ASP A 126 12.58 -27.34 16.05
C ASP A 126 11.52 -26.50 15.30
N ARG A 127 10.23 -26.86 15.41
CA ARG A 127 9.11 -26.10 14.83
C ARG A 127 8.98 -24.69 15.36
N LEU A 128 9.24 -24.46 16.65
CA LEU A 128 9.23 -23.11 17.23
C LEU A 128 10.35 -22.24 16.67
N THR A 129 11.50 -22.84 16.34
CA THR A 129 12.63 -22.15 15.72
C THR A 129 12.28 -21.74 14.29
N GLU A 130 11.72 -22.66 13.50
CA GLU A 130 11.21 -22.36 12.15
C GLU A 130 10.12 -21.27 12.16
N LEU A 131 9.16 -21.35 13.09
CA LEU A 131 8.12 -20.33 13.26
C LEU A 131 8.69 -18.94 13.58
N LYS A 132 9.76 -18.88 14.36
CA LYS A 132 10.44 -17.62 14.69
C LYS A 132 11.08 -16.99 13.45
N GLU A 133 11.72 -17.78 12.59
CA GLU A 133 12.29 -17.30 11.32
C GLU A 133 11.20 -16.76 10.40
N VAL A 134 10.11 -17.52 10.20
CA VAL A 134 8.95 -17.08 9.41
C VAL A 134 8.35 -15.77 9.95
N THR A 135 8.29 -15.61 11.28
CA THR A 135 7.77 -14.38 11.90
C THR A 135 8.67 -13.17 11.62
N VAL A 136 9.99 -13.35 11.57
CA VAL A 136 10.94 -12.29 11.22
C VAL A 136 10.78 -11.88 9.76
N ASP A 137 10.63 -12.85 8.85
CA ASP A 137 10.42 -12.59 7.42
C ASP A 137 9.11 -11.84 7.16
N ILE A 138 8.02 -12.26 7.81
CA ILE A 138 6.72 -11.56 7.75
C ILE A 138 6.87 -10.12 8.23
N LYS A 139 7.60 -9.88 9.33
CA LYS A 139 7.81 -8.53 9.86
C LYS A 139 8.55 -7.63 8.87
N ASN A 140 9.59 -8.15 8.21
CA ASN A 140 10.34 -7.40 7.21
C ASN A 140 9.45 -7.05 6.01
N ASN A 141 8.70 -8.03 5.47
CA ASN A 141 7.78 -7.81 4.36
C ASN A 141 6.69 -6.76 4.67
N ILE A 142 6.14 -6.77 5.90
CA ILE A 142 5.15 -5.76 6.34
C ILE A 142 5.78 -4.36 6.37
N ASN A 143 7.04 -4.24 6.80
CA ASN A 143 7.72 -2.96 6.85
C ASN A 143 7.94 -2.38 5.45
N ASP A 144 8.40 -3.20 4.51
CA ASP A 144 8.59 -2.82 3.11
C ASP A 144 7.26 -2.43 2.44
N GLN A 145 6.18 -3.18 2.72
CA GLN A 145 4.84 -2.86 2.24
C GLN A 145 4.31 -1.55 2.84
N SER A 146 4.58 -1.28 4.11
CA SER A 146 4.21 -0.03 4.77
C SER A 146 4.93 1.17 4.14
N GLU A 147 6.22 1.04 3.80
CA GLU A 147 6.96 2.10 3.10
C GLU A 147 6.42 2.33 1.69
N THR A 148 6.15 1.25 0.95
CA THR A 148 5.54 1.33 -0.39
C THR A 148 4.17 2.03 -0.36
N THR A 149 3.38 1.75 0.68
CA THR A 149 2.05 2.38 0.87
C THR A 149 2.16 3.87 1.14
N LYS A 150 3.18 4.31 1.90
CA LYS A 150 3.44 5.74 2.12
C LYS A 150 3.82 6.45 0.82
N ASN A 151 4.72 5.85 0.03
CA ASN A 151 5.14 6.41 -1.26
C ASN A 151 3.98 6.50 -2.24
N LEU A 152 3.12 5.48 -2.31
CA LEU A 152 1.91 5.50 -3.13
C LEU A 152 0.93 6.59 -2.73
N LYS A 153 0.77 6.84 -1.42
CA LYS A 153 -0.07 7.93 -0.92
C LYS A 153 0.46 9.29 -1.37
N GLU A 154 1.76 9.53 -1.24
CA GLU A 154 2.39 10.77 -1.69
C GLU A 154 2.24 10.98 -3.21
N ILE A 155 2.43 9.94 -4.02
CA ILE A 155 2.19 9.99 -5.47
C ILE A 155 0.74 10.33 -5.77
N THR A 156 -0.21 9.72 -5.05
CA THR A 156 -1.65 9.96 -5.24
C THR A 156 -2.02 11.41 -4.89
N ASP A 157 -1.49 11.94 -3.79
CA ASP A 157 -1.73 13.32 -3.37
C ASP A 157 -1.16 14.32 -4.41
N ASN A 158 0.05 14.07 -4.93
CA ASN A 158 0.66 14.87 -5.99
C ASN A 158 -0.12 14.81 -7.32
N GLN A 159 -0.63 13.63 -7.66
CA GLN A 159 -1.49 13.44 -8.85
C GLN A 159 -2.81 14.17 -8.69
N LEU A 160 -3.43 14.13 -7.52
CA LEU A 160 -4.67 14.86 -7.24
C LEU A 160 -4.48 16.38 -7.37
N GLU A 161 -3.36 16.92 -6.87
CA GLU A 161 -3.04 18.33 -7.04
C GLU A 161 -2.86 18.70 -8.52
N SER A 162 -2.15 17.86 -9.28
CA SER A 162 -1.94 18.05 -10.72
C SER A 162 -3.25 17.98 -11.50
N MET A 163 -4.13 17.03 -11.18
CA MET A 163 -5.47 16.93 -11.78
C MET A 163 -6.32 18.17 -11.48
N ASN A 164 -6.24 18.71 -10.27
CA ASN A 164 -6.95 19.94 -9.92
C ASN A 164 -6.43 21.16 -10.70
N LYS A 165 -5.12 21.24 -10.97
CA LYS A 165 -4.54 22.28 -11.83
C LYS A 165 -5.02 22.15 -13.28
N ILE A 166 -4.95 20.94 -13.85
CA ILE A 166 -5.44 20.66 -15.20
C ILE A 166 -6.93 20.99 -15.31
N LYS A 167 -7.75 20.64 -14.31
CA LYS A 167 -9.18 20.96 -14.30
C LYS A 167 -9.42 22.47 -14.41
N LYS A 168 -8.70 23.28 -13.63
CA LYS A 168 -8.78 24.75 -13.70
C LYS A 168 -8.34 25.29 -15.06
N GLU A 169 -7.26 24.75 -15.63
CA GLU A 169 -6.82 25.15 -16.97
C GLU A 169 -7.87 24.81 -18.04
N VAL A 170 -8.49 23.62 -17.98
CA VAL A 170 -9.57 23.22 -18.90
C VAL A 170 -10.79 24.13 -18.77
N GLU A 171 -11.22 24.46 -17.55
CA GLU A 171 -12.30 25.43 -17.31
C GLU A 171 -11.97 26.79 -17.94
N SER A 172 -10.72 27.28 -17.80
CA SER A 172 -10.29 28.53 -18.44
C SER A 172 -10.27 28.46 -19.98
N VAL A 173 -9.94 27.31 -20.55
CA VAL A 173 -9.97 27.09 -22.01
C VAL A 173 -11.40 27.09 -22.53
N GLU A 174 -12.35 26.54 -21.76
CA GLU A 174 -13.77 26.55 -22.11
C GLU A 174 -14.34 27.98 -22.12
N GLU A 175 -13.96 28.80 -21.13
CA GLU A 175 -14.31 30.22 -21.09
C GLU A 175 -13.76 30.98 -22.31
N ILE A 176 -12.47 30.79 -22.63
CA ILE A 176 -11.83 31.41 -23.80
C ILE A 176 -12.52 30.99 -25.09
N LYS A 177 -12.83 29.70 -25.25
CA LYS A 177 -13.55 29.16 -26.41
C LYS A 177 -14.90 29.86 -26.58
N SER A 178 -15.68 29.99 -25.51
CA SER A 178 -16.97 30.67 -25.52
C SER A 178 -16.86 32.13 -25.95
N SER A 179 -15.86 32.84 -25.41
CA SER A 179 -15.58 34.23 -25.81
C SER A 179 -15.21 34.33 -27.29
N ILE A 180 -14.36 33.44 -27.79
CA ILE A 180 -13.92 33.43 -29.19
C ILE A 180 -15.10 33.22 -30.16
N TYR A 181 -16.03 32.29 -29.87
CA TYR A 181 -17.20 32.10 -30.72
C TYR A 181 -18.07 33.36 -30.80
N THR A 182 -18.26 34.04 -29.66
CA THR A 182 -19.02 35.28 -29.60
C THR A 182 -18.36 36.37 -30.45
N ASP A 183 -17.03 36.51 -30.37
CA ASP A 183 -16.26 37.44 -31.19
C ASP A 183 -16.36 37.11 -32.68
N PHE A 184 -16.26 35.83 -33.06
CA PHE A 184 -16.40 35.40 -34.47
C PHE A 184 -17.78 35.69 -35.04
N ILE A 185 -18.86 35.37 -34.32
CA ILE A 185 -20.23 35.66 -34.76
C ILE A 185 -20.41 37.17 -34.95
N SER A 186 -19.85 37.96 -34.04
CA SER A 186 -19.91 39.43 -34.10
C SER A 186 -19.15 39.99 -35.30
N ILE A 187 -17.92 39.52 -35.54
CA ILE A 187 -17.10 39.92 -36.70
C ILE A 187 -17.79 39.53 -38.01
N LEU A 188 -18.32 38.29 -38.09
CA LEU A 188 -19.02 37.81 -39.29
C LEU A 188 -20.27 38.64 -39.57
N GLY A 189 -21.06 38.95 -38.54
CA GLY A 189 -22.25 39.80 -38.66
C GLY A 189 -21.93 41.19 -39.22
N VAL A 190 -20.86 41.82 -38.73
CA VAL A 190 -20.46 43.14 -39.25
C VAL A 190 -19.85 43.05 -40.65
N PHE A 191 -19.07 42.01 -40.94
CA PHE A 191 -18.54 41.79 -42.28
C PHE A 191 -19.67 41.60 -43.31
N SER A 192 -20.71 40.83 -42.97
CA SER A 192 -21.89 40.66 -43.82
C SER A 192 -22.62 41.99 -44.05
N ALA A 193 -22.85 42.78 -43.00
CA ALA A 193 -23.48 44.10 -43.12
C ALA A 193 -22.65 45.04 -44.02
N PHE A 194 -21.33 45.02 -43.88
CA PHE A 194 -20.41 45.81 -44.72
C PHE A 194 -20.45 45.39 -46.19
N VAL A 195 -20.42 44.09 -46.48
CA VAL A 195 -20.49 43.57 -47.86
C VAL A 195 -21.83 43.93 -48.52
N PHE A 196 -22.96 43.78 -47.82
CA PHE A 196 -24.27 44.20 -48.33
C PHE A 196 -24.35 45.70 -48.57
N LEU A 197 -23.80 46.51 -47.65
CA LEU A 197 -23.74 47.96 -47.82
C LEU A 197 -22.87 48.36 -49.02
N MET A 198 -21.73 47.70 -49.22
CA MET A 198 -20.83 47.98 -50.34
C MET A 198 -21.48 47.65 -51.68
N PHE A 199 -22.06 46.46 -51.83
CA PHE A 199 -22.71 46.09 -53.09
C PHE A 199 -23.98 46.92 -53.34
N GLY A 200 -24.84 47.09 -52.33
CA GLY A 200 -26.02 47.94 -52.45
C GLY A 200 -25.66 49.42 -52.70
N GLY A 201 -24.60 49.91 -52.07
CA GLY A 201 -24.11 51.27 -52.26
C GLY A 201 -23.58 51.51 -53.67
N ILE A 202 -22.84 50.55 -54.25
CA ILE A 202 -22.36 50.63 -55.63
C ILE A 202 -23.54 50.66 -56.62
N ASP A 203 -24.56 49.83 -56.41
CA ASP A 203 -25.73 49.80 -57.30
C ASP A 203 -26.53 51.12 -57.26
N VAL A 204 -26.68 51.73 -56.08
CA VAL A 204 -27.28 53.07 -55.94
C VAL A 204 -26.43 54.13 -56.65
N VAL A 205 -25.11 54.09 -56.49
CA VAL A 205 -24.20 55.03 -57.17
C VAL A 205 -24.30 54.88 -58.69
N ARG A 206 -24.36 53.66 -59.22
CA ARG A 206 -24.57 53.40 -60.66
C ARG A 206 -25.88 53.98 -61.14
N ALA A 207 -26.99 53.71 -60.46
CA ALA A 207 -28.30 54.26 -60.83
C ALA A 207 -28.29 55.81 -60.84
N VAL A 208 -27.59 56.45 -59.90
CA VAL A 208 -27.44 57.91 -59.86
C VAL A 208 -26.60 58.43 -61.02
N ILE A 209 -25.53 57.73 -61.40
CA ILE A 209 -24.69 58.09 -62.56
C ILE A 209 -25.47 57.91 -63.86
N ASP A 210 -26.21 56.81 -64.02
CA ASP A 210 -27.01 56.54 -65.21
C ASP A 210 -28.08 57.63 -65.43
N VAL A 211 -28.78 58.04 -64.36
CA VAL A 211 -29.73 59.16 -64.41
C VAL A 211 -29.03 60.50 -64.72
N ALA A 212 -27.80 60.70 -64.21
CA ALA A 212 -27.04 61.91 -64.47
C ALA A 212 -26.54 62.00 -65.93
N ASP A 213 -26.21 60.87 -66.55
CA ASP A 213 -25.76 60.79 -67.95
C ASP A 213 -26.91 61.03 -68.94
N ASP A 214 -28.09 60.44 -68.66
CA ASP A 214 -29.31 60.61 -69.48
C ASP A 214 -29.83 62.06 -69.49
N LEU A 215 -29.50 62.83 -68.45
CA LEU A 215 -29.92 64.22 -68.30
C LEU A 215 -29.03 65.25 -69.02
N GLN A 216 -27.90 64.90 -69.66
CA GLN A 216 -26.98 65.74 -70.49
C GLN A 216 -26.68 67.22 -70.09
N VAL A 217 -27.14 67.74 -68.95
CA VAL A 217 -26.93 69.13 -68.49
C VAL A 217 -26.31 69.24 -67.09
N ILE A 218 -25.80 68.15 -66.53
CA ILE A 218 -25.14 68.19 -65.22
C ILE A 218 -23.66 68.57 -65.39
N SER A 219 -23.27 69.72 -64.85
CA SER A 219 -21.87 70.15 -64.82
C SER A 219 -21.01 69.18 -63.98
N LEU A 220 -19.81 68.86 -64.47
CA LEU A 220 -18.84 67.97 -63.80
C LEU A 220 -18.63 68.30 -62.31
N SER A 221 -18.70 69.59 -61.95
CA SER A 221 -18.65 70.08 -60.57
C SER A 221 -19.77 69.53 -59.67
N ARG A 222 -21.02 69.41 -60.16
CA ARG A 222 -22.15 68.87 -59.39
C ARG A 222 -22.01 67.35 -59.18
N LEU A 223 -21.45 66.64 -60.15
CA LEU A 223 -21.20 65.20 -60.05
C LEU A 223 -20.14 64.90 -58.98
N ILE A 224 -19.05 65.69 -58.93
CA ILE A 224 -18.03 65.57 -57.88
C ILE A 224 -18.60 65.87 -56.49
N ILE A 225 -19.47 66.88 -56.37
CA ILE A 225 -20.14 67.21 -55.09
C ILE A 225 -21.06 66.05 -54.64
N LEU A 226 -21.81 65.43 -55.56
CA LEU A 226 -22.66 64.29 -55.24
C LEU A 226 -21.85 63.05 -54.84
N SER A 227 -20.76 62.76 -55.56
CA SER A 227 -19.86 61.64 -55.27
C SER A 227 -19.16 61.79 -53.92
N SER A 228 -18.66 62.97 -53.60
CA SER A 228 -18.03 63.26 -52.30
C SER A 228 -19.04 63.17 -51.14
N LEU A 229 -20.28 63.59 -51.33
CA LEU A 229 -21.36 63.42 -50.33
C LEU A 229 -21.65 61.93 -50.07
N MET A 230 -21.73 61.12 -51.12
CA MET A 230 -21.92 59.66 -51.01
C MET A 230 -20.73 59.00 -50.31
N LEU A 231 -19.50 59.43 -50.62
CA LEU A 231 -18.30 58.92 -49.97
C LEU A 231 -18.27 59.24 -48.46
N VAL A 232 -18.70 60.45 -48.06
CA VAL A 232 -18.85 60.81 -46.64
C VAL A 232 -19.89 59.92 -45.94
N ALA A 233 -21.00 59.63 -46.60
CA ALA A 233 -22.03 58.74 -46.06
C ALA A 233 -21.50 57.31 -45.85
N VAL A 234 -20.79 56.75 -46.84
CA VAL A 234 -20.18 55.40 -46.74
C VAL A 234 -19.10 55.35 -45.65
N LEU A 235 -18.21 56.35 -45.59
CA LEU A 235 -17.16 56.42 -44.56
C LEU A 235 -17.75 56.54 -43.14
N THR A 236 -18.85 57.28 -42.99
CA THR A 236 -19.55 57.43 -41.70
C THR A 236 -20.19 56.12 -41.26
N LEU A 237 -20.87 55.42 -42.18
CA LEU A 237 -21.44 54.11 -41.88
C LEU A 237 -20.36 53.08 -41.51
N LEU A 238 -19.26 53.04 -42.24
CA LEU A 238 -18.11 52.17 -41.94
C LEU A 238 -17.56 52.45 -40.53
N TYR A 239 -17.37 53.72 -40.20
CA TYR A 239 -16.87 54.12 -38.90
C TYR A 239 -17.85 53.77 -37.75
N CYS A 240 -19.16 53.93 -37.95
CA CYS A 240 -20.17 53.48 -37.00
C CYS A 240 -20.14 51.95 -36.79
N LEU A 241 -19.99 51.17 -37.85
CA LEU A 241 -19.86 49.71 -37.78
C LEU A 241 -18.62 49.29 -36.99
N LEU A 242 -17.46 49.92 -37.24
CA LEU A 242 -16.26 49.69 -36.46
C LEU A 242 -16.48 50.00 -34.98
N LEU A 243 -17.06 51.16 -34.63
CA LEU A 243 -17.39 51.48 -33.24
C LEU A 243 -18.34 50.48 -32.59
N TRP A 244 -19.27 49.92 -33.36
CA TRP A 244 -20.20 48.90 -32.89
C TRP A 244 -19.49 47.56 -32.62
N ILE A 245 -18.57 47.14 -33.51
CA ILE A 245 -17.69 45.97 -33.28
C ILE A 245 -16.90 46.13 -31.98
N ALA A 246 -16.34 47.32 -31.72
CA ALA A 246 -15.64 47.62 -30.47
C ALA A 246 -16.47 47.26 -29.25
N ARG A 247 -17.72 47.71 -29.31
CA ARG A 247 -18.63 47.65 -28.19
C ARG A 247 -19.06 46.22 -27.93
N ILE A 248 -19.27 45.42 -28.98
CA ILE A 248 -19.65 44.02 -28.86
C ILE A 248 -18.47 43.14 -28.46
N THR A 249 -17.28 43.36 -29.02
CA THR A 249 -16.05 42.63 -28.66
C THR A 249 -15.47 43.06 -27.30
N GLY A 250 -16.14 43.98 -26.59
CA GLY A 250 -15.67 44.51 -25.30
C GLY A 250 -14.38 45.32 -25.37
N LYS A 251 -13.83 45.57 -26.57
CA LYS A 251 -12.58 46.30 -26.78
C LYS A 251 -12.85 47.79 -26.87
N ARG A 252 -12.18 48.58 -26.01
CA ARG A 252 -12.28 50.04 -26.03
C ARG A 252 -11.39 50.60 -27.15
N PHE A 253 -11.96 51.03 -28.28
CA PHE A 253 -11.16 51.72 -29.30
C PHE A 253 -10.64 53.05 -28.77
N GLY A 254 -9.34 53.32 -28.83
CA GLY A 254 -8.75 54.61 -28.45
C GLY A 254 -8.73 54.86 -26.94
N GLU A 255 -8.04 53.97 -26.21
CA GLU A 255 -7.72 54.16 -24.79
C GLU A 255 -6.67 55.25 -24.60
N CYS A 256 -6.79 55.98 -23.49
CA CYS A 256 -5.81 56.99 -23.12
C CYS A 256 -4.55 56.30 -22.59
N HIS A 257 -3.45 56.31 -23.34
CA HIS A 257 -2.18 55.72 -22.93
C HIS A 257 -1.41 56.55 -21.88
N LYS A 258 -2.07 57.55 -21.27
CA LYS A 258 -1.49 58.34 -20.17
C LYS A 258 -1.90 57.75 -18.82
N PRO A 259 -0.96 57.57 -17.88
CA PRO A 259 -1.22 56.93 -16.58
C PRO A 259 -2.28 57.66 -15.74
N ASP A 260 -2.49 58.97 -15.95
CA ASP A 260 -3.46 59.80 -15.21
C ASP A 260 -4.94 59.58 -15.57
N CYS A 261 -5.28 58.65 -16.47
CA CYS A 261 -6.65 58.49 -16.99
C CYS A 261 -7.35 57.17 -16.59
N GLN A 262 -6.91 56.49 -15.52
CA GLN A 262 -7.61 55.30 -15.00
C GLN A 262 -9.00 55.60 -14.40
N ASN A 263 -9.21 56.80 -13.83
CA ASN A 263 -10.46 57.19 -13.15
C ASN A 263 -11.25 58.30 -13.86
N GLY A 264 -11.03 58.48 -15.17
CA GLY A 264 -11.74 59.46 -16.00
C GLY A 264 -10.94 60.73 -16.27
N CYS A 265 -10.80 61.09 -17.55
CA CYS A 265 -10.06 62.28 -17.95
C CYS A 265 -10.89 63.57 -17.77
N LYS A 266 -10.29 64.62 -17.19
CA LYS A 266 -10.91 65.95 -17.00
C LYS A 266 -11.30 66.67 -18.31
N HIS A 267 -10.70 66.31 -19.45
CA HIS A 267 -10.94 66.97 -20.75
C HIS A 267 -11.78 66.11 -21.70
N LYS A 268 -13.10 66.04 -21.47
CA LYS A 268 -14.02 65.17 -22.25
C LYS A 268 -14.03 65.47 -23.77
N TRP A 269 -14.10 66.75 -24.16
CA TRP A 269 -14.22 67.15 -25.57
C TRP A 269 -12.91 67.01 -26.37
N LYS A 270 -11.79 67.47 -25.80
CA LYS A 270 -10.47 67.36 -26.44
C LYS A 270 -10.09 65.89 -26.62
N HIS A 271 -10.35 65.05 -25.63
CA HIS A 271 -10.08 63.62 -25.71
C HIS A 271 -10.94 62.92 -26.77
N PHE A 272 -12.23 63.27 -26.88
CA PHE A 272 -13.11 62.73 -27.92
C PHE A 272 -12.61 63.06 -29.33
N TYR A 273 -12.14 64.29 -29.56
CA TYR A 273 -11.56 64.70 -30.84
C TYR A 273 -10.25 63.96 -31.17
N TYR A 274 -9.31 63.88 -30.23
CA TYR A 274 -8.05 63.16 -30.45
C TYR A 274 -8.25 61.64 -30.62
N ARG A 275 -9.21 61.04 -29.91
CA ARG A 275 -9.55 59.62 -30.03
C ARG A 275 -10.05 59.23 -31.43
N HIS A 276 -10.70 60.17 -32.12
CA HIS A 276 -11.30 59.96 -33.43
C HIS A 276 -10.69 60.87 -34.49
N SER A 277 -9.46 61.33 -34.24
CA SER A 277 -8.77 62.33 -35.05
C SER A 277 -8.66 61.92 -36.51
N PHE A 278 -8.50 60.62 -36.79
CA PHE A 278 -8.42 60.11 -38.16
C PHE A 278 -9.73 60.31 -38.94
N TYR A 279 -10.87 59.96 -38.34
CA TYR A 279 -12.19 60.12 -38.97
C TYR A 279 -12.53 61.60 -39.20
N PHE A 280 -12.31 62.44 -38.17
CA PHE A 280 -12.51 63.89 -38.30
C PHE A 280 -11.59 64.50 -39.35
N SER A 281 -10.32 64.09 -39.41
CA SER A 281 -9.38 64.55 -40.45
C SER A 281 -9.84 64.17 -41.87
N MET A 282 -10.37 62.96 -42.07
CA MET A 282 -10.88 62.52 -43.37
C MET A 282 -12.13 63.29 -43.79
N ILE A 283 -13.06 63.54 -42.87
CA ILE A 283 -14.26 64.35 -43.16
C ILE A 283 -13.87 65.79 -43.51
N ILE A 284 -12.97 66.40 -42.75
CA ILE A 284 -12.51 67.77 -43.01
C ILE A 284 -11.86 67.85 -44.40
N ALA A 285 -11.03 66.88 -44.78
CA ALA A 285 -10.42 66.83 -46.11
C ALA A 285 -11.47 66.74 -47.23
N LEU A 286 -12.50 65.90 -47.08
CA LEU A 286 -13.58 65.78 -48.07
C LEU A 286 -14.43 67.05 -48.17
N ILE A 287 -14.74 67.69 -47.04
CA ILE A 287 -15.44 68.99 -47.02
C ILE A 287 -14.60 70.05 -47.74
N LEU A 288 -13.28 70.09 -47.53
CA LEU A 288 -12.39 71.01 -48.25
C LEU A 288 -12.42 70.76 -49.76
N VAL A 289 -12.45 69.50 -50.21
CA VAL A 289 -12.61 69.17 -51.64
C VAL A 289 -13.94 69.73 -52.17
N VAL A 290 -15.06 69.54 -51.46
CA VAL A 290 -16.37 70.10 -51.87
C VAL A 290 -16.31 71.62 -51.98
N VAL A 291 -15.73 72.28 -50.98
CA VAL A 291 -15.61 73.75 -50.94
C VAL A 291 -14.73 74.24 -52.08
N VAL A 292 -13.58 73.60 -52.33
CA VAL A 292 -12.70 73.93 -53.46
C VAL A 292 -13.41 73.69 -54.79
N THR A 293 -14.12 72.58 -54.98
CA THR A 293 -14.89 72.32 -56.20
C THR A 293 -16.02 73.33 -56.41
N TYR A 294 -16.63 73.82 -55.33
CA TYR A 294 -17.66 74.86 -55.38
C TYR A 294 -17.06 76.23 -55.77
N PHE A 295 -15.89 76.59 -55.24
CA PHE A 295 -15.19 77.84 -55.54
C PHE A 295 -14.46 77.82 -56.90
N VAL A 296 -13.90 76.68 -57.30
CA VAL A 296 -13.23 76.44 -58.60
C VAL A 296 -14.28 76.18 -59.68
N LYS A 297 -15.40 76.90 -59.63
CA LYS A 297 -16.36 76.98 -60.73
C LYS A 297 -15.67 77.70 -61.90
N PHE A 298 -14.78 76.97 -62.58
CA PHE A 298 -14.08 77.41 -63.77
C PHE A 298 -15.13 77.87 -64.78
N ASP A 299 -15.00 79.12 -65.20
CA ASP A 299 -15.51 79.60 -66.48
C ASP A 299 -15.04 78.64 -67.58
N PHE A 300 -15.86 77.63 -67.90
CA PHE A 300 -15.79 76.96 -69.18
C PHE A 300 -16.88 77.58 -70.04
N LYS A 301 -16.44 78.51 -70.88
CA LYS A 301 -17.16 78.95 -72.06
C LYS A 301 -17.05 77.90 -73.15
#